data_AF-A0A368P428-F1
#
_entry.id   AF-A0A368P428-F1
#
_cell.length_a   1.000
_cell.length_b   1.000
_cell.length_c   1.000
_cell.angle_alpha   90.00
_cell.angle_beta   90.00
_cell.angle_gamma   90.00
#
_symmetry.space_group_name_H-M   'P 1'
#
loop_
_entity.id
_entity.type
_entity.pdbx_description
1 polymer ?
#
loop_
_entity_poly.entity_id
_entity_poly.type
_entity_poly.pdbx_seq_one_letter_code
_entity_poly.pdbx_strand_id
1 'polypeptide(L)'
;MKQFFFGILCLLSISSFSKEWKSLQHYQKETNQITLAERDWLSSDRKQNTKVWQQANIYNLQNNLPEEYTSIKQRRDFYKWYYSSLEKKGHEVVWPKMAHFIANKLKLIKSFPFNFFTDKKVKAYAKQGNKTVFDAAFTKMKELYFSTEILQGKEALQWDDNIIHLEQEKWLYPIYETINERSKITIERMAKGKGFYSLMVPREIRFKGDISNARTRYEYALNILRSYCENNY
;
A
#
# COMPACT_ATOMS: atom_id res chain seq x y z
N MET A 1 -0.42 -60.55 -16.32
CA MET A 1 -1.40 -59.57 -15.80
C MET A 1 -0.64 -58.29 -15.48
N LYS A 2 -0.55 -57.33 -16.41
CA LYS A 2 -1.30 -56.06 -16.38
C LYS A 2 -1.56 -55.54 -14.97
N GLN A 3 -0.73 -54.60 -14.49
CA GLN A 3 -1.21 -53.42 -13.77
C GLN A 3 -0.37 -52.20 -14.17
N PHE A 4 -0.92 -51.45 -15.13
CA PHE A 4 -0.74 -50.01 -15.28
C PHE A 4 -1.33 -49.33 -14.04
N PHE A 5 -0.69 -48.28 -13.50
CA PHE A 5 -1.34 -47.05 -12.99
C PHE A 5 -0.23 -46.02 -12.69
N PHE A 6 0.13 -45.23 -13.69
CA PHE A 6 -0.16 -43.78 -13.79
C PHE A 6 0.44 -42.93 -12.67
N GLY A 7 1.62 -42.35 -12.96
CA GLY A 7 2.24 -41.30 -12.15
C GLY A 7 1.47 -39.99 -12.28
N ILE A 8 1.14 -39.38 -11.14
CA ILE A 8 0.61 -38.02 -11.08
C ILE A 8 1.81 -37.07 -11.04
N LEU A 9 2.13 -36.49 -12.20
CA LEU A 9 2.99 -35.32 -12.32
C LEU A 9 2.09 -34.09 -12.38
N CYS A 10 1.74 -33.52 -11.22
CA CYS A 10 1.13 -32.19 -11.17
C CYS A 10 2.22 -31.17 -10.84
N LEU A 11 2.81 -30.64 -11.93
CA LEU A 11 3.56 -29.40 -11.95
C LEU A 11 2.63 -28.26 -11.54
N LEU A 12 2.69 -27.85 -10.27
CA LEU A 12 2.19 -26.55 -9.84
C LEU A 12 3.34 -25.77 -9.24
N SER A 13 4.25 -25.34 -10.11
CA SER A 13 5.06 -24.15 -9.86
C SER A 13 4.11 -22.94 -9.91
N ILE A 14 3.42 -22.67 -8.80
CA ILE A 14 2.85 -21.34 -8.55
C ILE A 14 4.04 -20.45 -8.26
N SER A 15 4.74 -20.07 -9.31
CA SER A 15 5.78 -19.08 -9.21
C SER A 15 5.06 -17.76 -8.97
N SER A 16 5.02 -17.34 -7.70
CA SER A 16 4.61 -15.99 -7.30
C SER A 16 5.66 -14.99 -7.79
N PHE A 17 5.78 -14.86 -9.11
CA PHE A 17 6.56 -13.82 -9.74
C PHE A 17 5.74 -12.53 -9.66
N SER A 18 6.30 -11.55 -8.94
CA SER A 18 5.91 -10.15 -9.06
C SER A 18 5.79 -9.77 -10.55
N LYS A 19 4.72 -9.08 -10.94
CA LYS A 19 4.56 -8.56 -12.32
C LYS A 19 5.49 -7.40 -12.66
N GLU A 20 6.29 -6.96 -11.68
CA GLU A 20 7.45 -6.11 -11.92
C GLU A 20 8.66 -6.92 -12.39
N TRP A 21 9.14 -6.59 -13.58
CA TRP A 21 10.31 -7.17 -14.20
C TRP A 21 11.52 -6.23 -14.11
N LYS A 22 12.73 -6.78 -14.00
CA LYS A 22 13.96 -5.95 -13.96
C LYS A 22 14.22 -5.27 -15.32
N SER A 23 13.98 -6.00 -16.41
CA SER A 23 14.18 -5.56 -17.79
C SER A 23 13.33 -6.41 -18.74
N LEU A 24 13.15 -5.94 -19.97
CA LEU A 24 12.46 -6.69 -21.02
C LEU A 24 13.18 -8.01 -21.36
N GLN A 25 14.52 -8.02 -21.35
CA GLN A 25 15.30 -9.24 -21.55
C GLN A 25 15.01 -10.29 -20.49
N HIS A 26 14.89 -9.88 -19.22
CA HIS A 26 14.53 -10.80 -18.14
C HIS A 26 13.10 -11.34 -18.33
N TYR A 27 12.16 -10.51 -18.75
CA TYR A 27 10.80 -10.94 -19.07
C TYR A 27 10.76 -11.97 -20.21
N GLN A 28 11.43 -11.65 -21.32
CA GLN A 28 11.53 -12.51 -22.51
C GLN A 28 12.13 -13.87 -22.17
N LYS A 29 13.18 -13.90 -21.35
CA LYS A 29 13.84 -15.14 -20.93
C LYS A 29 12.90 -16.04 -20.11
N GLU A 30 12.09 -15.46 -19.22
CA GLU A 30 11.24 -16.23 -18.30
C GLU A 30 9.89 -16.62 -18.93
N THR A 31 9.39 -15.84 -19.89
CA THR A 31 8.03 -16.02 -20.46
C THR A 31 8.01 -16.46 -21.93
N ASN A 32 9.14 -16.36 -22.63
CA ASN A 32 9.25 -16.46 -24.10
C ASN A 32 8.40 -15.44 -24.89
N GLN A 33 7.86 -14.40 -24.23
CA GLN A 33 7.09 -13.35 -24.88
C GLN A 33 7.96 -12.14 -25.20
N ILE A 34 7.86 -11.62 -26.42
CA ILE A 34 8.66 -10.48 -26.89
C ILE A 34 8.21 -9.13 -26.32
N THR A 35 6.95 -9.01 -25.91
CA THR A 35 6.31 -7.80 -25.39
C THR A 35 5.64 -8.09 -24.06
N LEU A 36 5.66 -7.11 -23.14
CA LEU A 36 4.98 -7.22 -21.85
C LEU A 36 3.48 -7.43 -22.03
N ALA A 37 2.89 -8.31 -21.22
CA ALA A 37 1.44 -8.38 -21.09
C ALA A 37 0.91 -7.15 -20.35
N GLU A 38 -0.40 -6.87 -20.49
CA GLU A 38 -1.02 -5.64 -19.96
C GLU A 38 -0.85 -5.45 -18.45
N ARG A 39 -0.75 -6.54 -17.69
CA ARG A 39 -0.55 -6.53 -16.23
C ARG A 39 0.92 -6.45 -15.80
N ASP A 40 1.86 -6.58 -16.73
CA ASP A 40 3.30 -6.61 -16.46
C ASP A 40 3.94 -5.25 -16.70
N TRP A 41 4.97 -4.91 -15.93
CA TRP A 41 5.72 -3.65 -16.08
C TRP A 41 7.20 -3.80 -15.74
N LEU A 42 8.05 -2.92 -16.25
CA LEU A 42 9.45 -2.88 -15.84
C LEU A 42 9.64 -2.03 -14.57
N SER A 43 10.73 -2.31 -13.85
CA SER A 43 11.13 -1.49 -12.70
C SER A 43 11.37 -0.02 -13.06
N SER A 44 11.79 0.25 -14.30
CA SER A 44 11.91 1.60 -14.85
C SER A 44 10.54 2.24 -15.08
N ASP A 45 9.56 1.49 -15.61
CA ASP A 45 8.20 1.98 -15.87
C ASP A 45 7.55 2.54 -14.62
N ARG A 46 7.60 1.78 -13.51
CA ARG A 46 7.07 2.23 -12.22
C ARG A 46 7.81 3.48 -11.71
N LYS A 47 9.14 3.49 -11.76
CA LYS A 47 9.95 4.62 -11.24
C LYS A 47 9.72 5.91 -12.02
N GLN A 48 9.49 5.80 -13.33
CA GLN A 48 9.27 6.92 -14.24
C GLN A 48 7.77 7.22 -14.49
N ASN A 49 6.86 6.42 -13.90
CA ASN A 49 5.41 6.52 -14.08
C ASN A 49 4.99 6.52 -15.57
N THR A 50 5.57 5.61 -16.37
CA THR A 50 5.32 5.53 -17.82
C THR A 50 3.90 5.04 -18.14
N LYS A 51 3.48 5.15 -19.41
CA LYS A 51 2.17 4.63 -19.86
C LYS A 51 1.98 3.15 -19.56
N VAL A 52 3.03 2.33 -19.69
CA VAL A 52 3.00 0.88 -19.38
C VAL A 52 2.60 0.66 -17.91
N TRP A 53 3.24 1.37 -16.98
CA TRP A 53 2.88 1.30 -15.56
C TRP A 53 1.44 1.75 -15.29
N GLN A 54 1.01 2.84 -15.94
CA GLN A 54 -0.36 3.35 -15.77
C GLN A 54 -1.40 2.36 -16.30
N GLN A 55 -1.16 1.75 -17.47
CA GLN A 55 -2.02 0.73 -18.07
C GLN A 55 -2.09 -0.53 -17.19
N ALA A 56 -0.95 -1.00 -16.67
CA ALA A 56 -0.93 -2.11 -15.73
C ALA A 56 -1.73 -1.81 -14.46
N ASN A 57 -1.65 -0.58 -13.92
CA ASN A 57 -2.46 -0.21 -12.76
C ASN A 57 -3.96 -0.19 -13.06
N ILE A 58 -4.37 0.33 -14.23
CA ILE A 58 -5.77 0.30 -14.67
C ILE A 58 -6.24 -1.15 -14.80
N TYR A 59 -5.47 -1.99 -15.50
CA TYR A 59 -5.79 -3.40 -15.68
C TYR A 59 -5.94 -4.13 -14.34
N ASN A 60 -4.98 -3.96 -13.43
CA ASN A 60 -5.02 -4.60 -12.12
C ASN A 60 -6.23 -4.12 -11.30
N LEU A 61 -6.55 -2.83 -11.37
CA LEU A 61 -7.71 -2.26 -10.69
C LEU A 61 -9.03 -2.80 -11.27
N GLN A 62 -9.16 -2.87 -12.59
CA GLN A 62 -10.34 -3.45 -13.27
C GLN A 62 -10.56 -4.91 -12.87
N ASN A 63 -9.47 -5.68 -12.79
CA ASN A 63 -9.51 -7.11 -12.49
C ASN A 63 -9.41 -7.42 -10.99
N ASN A 64 -9.35 -6.40 -10.13
CA ASN A 64 -9.24 -6.55 -8.67
C ASN A 64 -8.05 -7.43 -8.25
N LEU A 65 -6.84 -7.11 -8.74
CA LEU A 65 -5.59 -7.86 -8.53
C LEU A 65 -4.60 -7.11 -7.60
N PRO A 66 -4.90 -6.90 -6.31
CA PRO A 66 -3.99 -6.23 -5.39
C PRO A 66 -2.68 -7.01 -5.12
N GLU A 67 -2.68 -8.32 -5.32
CA GLU A 67 -1.54 -9.21 -5.06
C GLU A 67 -0.34 -8.95 -5.96
N GLU A 68 -0.53 -8.31 -7.12
CA GLU A 68 0.54 -7.98 -8.06
C GLU A 68 1.52 -6.94 -7.46
N TYR A 69 1.08 -6.20 -6.43
CA TYR A 69 1.88 -5.23 -5.69
C TYR A 69 2.49 -5.87 -4.44
N THR A 70 3.58 -6.60 -4.63
CA THR A 70 4.27 -7.40 -3.61
C THR A 70 5.09 -6.58 -2.58
N SER A 71 5.45 -5.33 -2.89
CA SER A 71 6.30 -4.50 -2.02
C SER A 71 5.66 -3.16 -1.64
N ILE A 72 6.07 -2.63 -0.47
CA ILE A 72 5.66 -1.28 -0.01
C ILE A 72 6.01 -0.20 -1.06
N LYS A 73 7.13 -0.37 -1.80
CA LYS A 73 7.53 0.58 -2.86
C LYS A 73 6.54 0.57 -4.02
N GLN A 74 6.11 -0.62 -4.45
CA GLN A 74 5.12 -0.78 -5.52
C GLN A 74 3.76 -0.18 -5.11
N ARG A 75 3.27 -0.49 -3.91
CA ARG A 75 1.99 0.07 -3.41
C ARG A 75 2.05 1.58 -3.19
N ARG A 76 3.16 2.10 -2.68
CA ARG A 76 3.38 3.55 -2.61
C ARG A 76 3.24 4.17 -3.99
N ASP A 77 3.94 3.65 -4.99
CA ASP A 77 3.91 4.24 -6.34
C ASP A 77 2.55 4.05 -7.01
N PHE A 78 1.81 2.99 -6.68
CA PHE A 78 0.41 2.85 -7.05
C PHE A 78 -0.42 3.97 -6.45
N TYR A 79 -0.35 4.22 -5.13
CA TYR A 79 -1.08 5.31 -4.50
C TYR A 79 -0.74 6.66 -5.13
N LYS A 80 0.53 6.88 -5.49
CA LYS A 80 0.97 8.08 -6.21
C LYS A 80 0.24 8.24 -7.53
N TRP A 81 0.29 7.22 -8.37
CA TRP A 81 -0.43 7.20 -9.64
C TRP A 81 -1.93 7.39 -9.44
N TYR A 82 -2.50 6.73 -8.43
CA TYR A 82 -3.93 6.68 -8.17
C TYR A 82 -4.48 8.05 -7.78
N TYR A 83 -3.92 8.73 -6.77
CA TYR A 83 -4.40 10.07 -6.41
C TYR A 83 -4.21 11.06 -7.56
N SER A 84 -3.08 11.00 -8.27
CA SER A 84 -2.83 11.89 -9.43
C SER A 84 -3.84 11.65 -10.55
N SER A 85 -4.38 10.43 -10.67
CA SER A 85 -5.40 10.11 -11.66
C SER A 85 -6.81 10.53 -11.22
N LEU A 86 -7.10 10.45 -9.92
CA LEU A 86 -8.36 10.92 -9.35
C LEU A 86 -8.47 12.46 -9.39
N GLU A 87 -7.39 13.17 -9.08
CA GLU A 87 -7.36 14.65 -9.18
C GLU A 87 -7.62 15.12 -10.60
N LYS A 88 -7.04 14.45 -11.61
CA LYS A 88 -7.31 14.74 -13.02
C LYS A 88 -8.77 14.51 -13.42
N LYS A 89 -9.48 13.64 -12.70
CA LYS A 89 -10.93 13.41 -12.88
C LYS A 89 -11.78 14.39 -12.06
N GLY A 90 -11.16 15.21 -11.20
CA GLY A 90 -11.84 16.21 -10.38
C GLY A 90 -12.23 15.76 -8.97
N HIS A 91 -11.83 14.56 -8.53
CA HIS A 91 -12.10 14.11 -7.17
C HIS A 91 -11.23 14.83 -6.14
N GLU A 92 -11.80 15.07 -4.96
CA GLU A 92 -11.12 15.73 -3.83
C GLU A 92 -10.85 14.78 -2.65
N VAL A 93 -10.95 13.46 -2.85
CA VAL A 93 -10.62 12.48 -1.80
C VAL A 93 -9.14 12.55 -1.41
N VAL A 94 -8.86 12.48 -0.12
CA VAL A 94 -7.51 12.71 0.43
C VAL A 94 -6.87 11.41 0.91
N TRP A 95 -7.64 10.37 1.25
CA TRP A 95 -7.11 9.13 1.79
C TRP A 95 -6.00 8.49 0.94
N PRO A 96 -6.05 8.45 -0.41
CA PRO A 96 -4.94 7.89 -1.19
C PRO A 96 -3.62 8.69 -1.05
N LYS A 97 -3.68 10.01 -0.82
CA LYS A 97 -2.51 10.84 -0.49
C LYS A 97 -1.94 10.45 0.88
N MET A 98 -2.82 10.21 1.86
CA MET A 98 -2.43 9.72 3.20
C MET A 98 -1.75 8.35 3.10
N ALA A 99 -2.32 7.41 2.34
CA ALA A 99 -1.77 6.08 2.16
C ALA A 99 -0.40 6.12 1.45
N HIS A 100 -0.24 6.98 0.43
CA HIS A 100 1.06 7.27 -0.19
C HIS A 100 2.06 7.82 0.85
N PHE A 101 1.65 8.81 1.64
CA PHE A 101 2.49 9.42 2.67
C PHE A 101 3.01 8.38 3.66
N ILE A 102 2.10 7.58 4.24
CA ILE A 102 2.44 6.53 5.21
C ILE A 102 3.34 5.48 4.57
N ALA A 103 3.02 4.98 3.37
CA ALA A 103 3.88 4.02 2.67
C ALA A 103 5.29 4.59 2.39
N ASN A 104 5.37 5.89 2.11
CA ASN A 104 6.64 6.59 1.93
C ASN A 104 7.45 6.68 3.24
N LYS A 105 6.79 6.81 4.40
CA LYS A 105 7.46 6.74 5.71
C LYS A 105 7.87 5.31 6.07
N LEU A 106 6.99 4.33 5.91
CA LEU A 106 7.27 2.92 6.23
C LEU A 106 8.45 2.35 5.45
N LYS A 107 8.70 2.83 4.23
CA LYS A 107 9.89 2.41 3.47
C LYS A 107 11.21 2.76 4.17
N LEU A 108 11.23 3.87 4.94
CA LEU A 108 12.44 4.37 5.60
C LEU A 108 12.91 3.45 6.72
N ILE A 109 12.02 2.62 7.27
CA ILE A 109 12.35 1.63 8.30
C ILE A 109 13.43 0.64 7.81
N LYS A 110 13.55 0.46 6.49
CA LYS A 110 14.59 -0.39 5.87
C LYS A 110 15.83 0.39 5.42
N SER A 111 15.87 1.71 5.64
CA SER A 111 16.97 2.59 5.28
C SER A 111 17.79 2.98 6.51
N PHE A 112 19.07 3.30 6.32
CA PHE A 112 19.89 3.88 7.39
C PHE A 112 19.39 5.30 7.76
N PRO A 113 19.40 5.71 9.05
CA PRO A 113 19.81 4.93 10.23
C PRO A 113 18.70 4.06 10.84
N PHE A 114 17.44 4.24 10.43
CA PHE A 114 16.27 3.58 11.05
C PHE A 114 16.32 2.05 11.02
N ASN A 115 16.94 1.46 10.00
CA ASN A 115 17.10 0.02 9.87
C ASN A 115 17.86 -0.61 11.05
N PHE A 116 18.81 0.12 11.64
CA PHE A 116 19.61 -0.35 12.78
C PHE A 116 18.78 -0.38 14.07
N PHE A 117 17.93 0.62 14.26
CA PHE A 117 17.16 0.79 15.50
C PHE A 117 15.74 0.19 15.45
N THR A 118 15.38 -0.44 14.33
CA THR A 118 14.05 -1.06 14.17
C THR A 118 14.17 -2.57 14.04
N ASP A 119 13.56 -3.28 14.99
CA ASP A 119 13.60 -4.74 15.05
C ASP A 119 12.88 -5.39 13.84
N LYS A 120 13.27 -6.64 13.51
CA LYS A 120 12.69 -7.41 12.39
C LYS A 120 11.16 -7.55 12.51
N LYS A 121 10.63 -7.70 13.73
CA LYS A 121 9.18 -7.81 13.98
C LYS A 121 8.44 -6.54 13.60
N VAL A 122 8.96 -5.36 13.97
CA VAL A 122 8.37 -4.06 13.57
C VAL A 122 8.35 -3.90 12.06
N LYS A 123 9.42 -4.31 11.36
CA LYS A 123 9.46 -4.34 9.89
C LYS A 123 8.43 -5.29 9.29
N ALA A 124 8.19 -6.43 9.93
CA ALA A 124 7.16 -7.39 9.51
C ALA A 124 5.76 -6.81 9.69
N TYR A 125 5.44 -6.22 10.84
CA TYR A 125 4.16 -5.55 11.08
C TYR A 125 3.92 -4.39 10.10
N ALA A 126 4.95 -3.58 9.81
CA ALA A 126 4.85 -2.52 8.80
C ALA A 126 4.52 -3.07 7.39
N LYS A 127 5.13 -4.19 6.99
CA LYS A 127 4.83 -4.84 5.71
C LYS A 127 3.42 -5.45 5.71
N GLN A 128 3.02 -6.07 6.81
CA GLN A 128 1.71 -6.70 6.98
C GLN A 128 0.60 -5.65 6.95
N GLY A 129 0.66 -4.63 7.80
CA GLY A 129 -0.33 -3.55 7.84
C GLY A 129 -0.48 -2.84 6.49
N ASN A 130 0.63 -2.49 5.84
CA ASN A 130 0.58 -1.90 4.51
C ASN A 130 -0.02 -2.83 3.43
N LYS A 131 0.12 -4.16 3.58
CA LYS A 131 -0.53 -5.14 2.68
C LYS A 131 -2.02 -5.20 2.96
N THR A 132 -2.39 -5.42 4.21
CA THR A 132 -3.78 -5.57 4.61
C THR A 132 -4.63 -4.38 4.21
N VAL A 133 -4.15 -3.15 4.46
CA VAL A 133 -4.88 -1.94 4.07
C VAL A 133 -4.99 -1.81 2.55
N PHE A 134 -3.89 -2.03 1.82
CA PHE A 134 -3.89 -1.93 0.36
C PHE A 134 -4.85 -2.92 -0.29
N ASP A 135 -4.78 -4.19 0.12
CA ASP A 135 -5.61 -5.26 -0.43
C ASP A 135 -7.08 -5.03 -0.10
N ALA A 136 -7.40 -4.66 1.15
CA ALA A 136 -8.77 -4.45 1.60
C ALA A 136 -9.40 -3.20 0.96
N ALA A 137 -8.63 -2.13 0.77
CA ALA A 137 -9.10 -0.92 0.11
C ALA A 137 -9.21 -1.05 -1.41
N PHE A 138 -8.61 -2.08 -2.02
CA PHE A 138 -8.46 -2.17 -3.48
C PHE A 138 -9.79 -2.16 -4.23
N THR A 139 -10.79 -2.88 -3.71
CA THR A 139 -12.14 -2.90 -4.30
C THR A 139 -12.82 -1.53 -4.18
N LYS A 140 -12.68 -0.82 -3.05
CA LYS A 140 -13.21 0.53 -2.88
C LYS A 140 -12.51 1.54 -3.80
N MET A 141 -11.20 1.38 -4.01
CA MET A 141 -10.44 2.18 -4.97
C MET A 141 -10.89 1.89 -6.42
N LYS A 142 -11.22 0.65 -6.75
CA LYS A 142 -11.79 0.28 -8.06
C LYS A 142 -13.13 0.99 -8.28
N GLU A 143 -14.04 0.87 -7.33
CA GLU A 143 -15.36 1.53 -7.37
C GLU A 143 -15.21 3.03 -7.61
N LEU A 144 -14.37 3.71 -6.82
CA LEU A 144 -14.16 5.15 -6.97
C LEU A 144 -13.53 5.52 -8.32
N TYR A 145 -12.52 4.79 -8.77
CA TYR A 145 -11.81 5.13 -10.01
C TYR A 145 -12.70 4.98 -11.24
N PHE A 146 -13.56 3.97 -11.29
CA PHE A 146 -14.46 3.74 -12.43
C PHE A 146 -15.83 4.39 -12.25
N SER A 147 -16.04 5.13 -11.16
CA SER A 147 -17.25 5.91 -10.96
C SER A 147 -17.37 7.01 -12.02
N THR A 148 -18.61 7.29 -12.41
CA THR A 148 -18.97 8.49 -13.19
C THR A 148 -19.24 9.69 -12.27
N GLU A 149 -19.47 9.45 -10.99
CA GLU A 149 -19.69 10.48 -9.97
C GLU A 149 -18.36 11.06 -9.49
N ILE A 150 -18.26 12.39 -9.52
CA ILE A 150 -17.10 13.12 -9.02
C ILE A 150 -17.35 13.53 -7.57
N LEU A 151 -16.59 12.94 -6.65
CA LEU A 151 -16.68 13.25 -5.22
C LEU A 151 -15.88 14.51 -4.88
N GLN A 152 -16.57 15.55 -4.41
CA GLN A 152 -16.01 16.82 -3.98
C GLN A 152 -16.52 17.16 -2.58
N GLY A 153 -15.91 18.15 -1.91
CA GLY A 153 -16.41 18.70 -0.65
C GLY A 153 -16.81 17.66 0.40
N LYS A 154 -18.10 17.65 0.77
CA LYS A 154 -18.62 16.79 1.84
C LYS A 154 -18.65 15.32 1.45
N GLU A 155 -18.94 15.03 0.19
CA GLU A 155 -19.01 13.69 -0.36
C GLU A 155 -17.62 13.04 -0.37
N ALA A 156 -16.60 13.81 -0.75
CA ALA A 156 -15.20 13.37 -0.67
C ALA A 156 -14.76 13.11 0.79
N LEU A 157 -15.11 14.01 1.72
CA LEU A 157 -14.84 13.83 3.14
C LEU A 157 -15.53 12.60 3.72
N GLN A 158 -16.79 12.36 3.36
CA GLN A 158 -17.54 11.19 3.82
C GLN A 158 -16.93 9.89 3.26
N TRP A 159 -16.44 9.90 2.03
CA TRP A 159 -15.72 8.76 1.47
C TRP A 159 -14.42 8.46 2.25
N ASP A 160 -13.63 9.50 2.52
CA ASP A 160 -12.41 9.38 3.32
C ASP A 160 -12.71 8.85 4.73
N ASP A 161 -13.70 9.42 5.41
CA ASP A 161 -14.15 9.02 6.75
C ASP A 161 -14.53 7.54 6.81
N ASN A 162 -15.36 7.09 5.87
CA ASN A 162 -15.79 5.70 5.77
C ASN A 162 -14.60 4.74 5.59
N ILE A 163 -13.66 5.08 4.70
CA ILE A 163 -12.45 4.26 4.49
C ILE A 163 -11.58 4.25 5.74
N ILE A 164 -11.35 5.40 6.38
CA ILE A 164 -10.50 5.50 7.58
C ILE A 164 -11.10 4.69 8.73
N HIS A 165 -12.41 4.74 8.91
CA HIS A 165 -13.12 3.91 9.89
C HIS A 165 -12.89 2.41 9.63
N LEU A 166 -13.09 1.95 8.39
CA LEU A 166 -12.80 0.56 8.00
C LEU A 166 -11.33 0.19 8.25
N GLU A 167 -10.40 1.08 7.89
CA GLU A 167 -8.97 0.88 8.06
C GLU A 167 -8.61 0.67 9.53
N GLN A 168 -9.04 1.57 10.41
CA GLN A 168 -8.60 1.57 11.80
C GLN A 168 -9.30 0.53 12.66
N GLU A 169 -10.60 0.30 12.44
CA GLU A 169 -11.42 -0.57 13.28
C GLU A 169 -11.57 -2.00 12.75
N LYS A 170 -11.47 -2.22 11.43
CA LYS A 170 -11.65 -3.56 10.85
C LYS A 170 -10.34 -4.14 10.33
N TRP A 171 -9.59 -3.38 9.52
CA TRP A 171 -8.43 -3.94 8.80
C TRP A 171 -7.18 -4.00 9.66
N LEU A 172 -6.89 -2.92 10.40
CA LEU A 172 -5.70 -2.84 11.24
C LEU A 172 -5.92 -3.41 12.64
N TYR A 173 -7.15 -3.39 13.16
CA TYR A 173 -7.44 -3.86 14.51
C TYR A 173 -6.87 -5.25 14.81
N PRO A 174 -7.12 -6.30 13.98
CA PRO A 174 -6.56 -7.63 14.24
C PRO A 174 -5.04 -7.67 14.22
N ILE A 175 -4.39 -6.78 13.46
CA ILE A 175 -2.93 -6.73 13.40
C ILE A 175 -2.39 -6.19 14.72
N TYR A 176 -2.96 -5.09 15.24
CA TYR A 176 -2.55 -4.48 16.50
C TYR A 176 -2.63 -5.46 17.68
N GLU A 177 -3.63 -6.33 17.69
CA GLU A 177 -3.79 -7.39 18.72
C GLU A 177 -2.65 -8.43 18.71
N THR A 178 -1.98 -8.61 17.56
CA THR A 178 -0.85 -9.54 17.44
C THR A 178 0.51 -8.91 17.74
N ILE A 179 0.56 -7.60 18.02
CA ILE A 179 1.81 -6.87 18.25
C ILE A 179 2.26 -7.06 19.70
N ASN A 180 3.42 -7.69 19.89
CA ASN A 180 4.04 -7.76 21.22
C ASN A 180 4.41 -6.37 21.77
N GLU A 181 4.40 -6.23 23.09
CA GLU A 181 4.59 -4.96 23.79
C GLU A 181 5.87 -4.21 23.39
N ARG A 182 7.02 -4.91 23.24
CA ARG A 182 8.27 -4.27 22.78
C ARG A 182 8.12 -3.64 21.39
N SER A 183 7.46 -4.33 20.46
CA SER A 183 7.21 -3.82 19.12
C SER A 183 6.21 -2.68 19.14
N LYS A 184 5.17 -2.76 19.99
CA LYS A 184 4.16 -1.71 20.19
C LYS A 184 4.81 -0.40 20.68
N ILE A 185 5.65 -0.46 21.70
CA ILE A 185 6.42 0.70 22.20
C ILE A 185 7.27 1.33 21.08
N THR A 186 7.89 0.51 20.23
CA THR A 186 8.72 1.01 19.13
C THR A 186 7.88 1.73 18.07
N ILE A 187 6.75 1.13 17.67
CA ILE A 187 5.80 1.73 16.72
C ILE A 187 5.23 3.04 17.28
N GLU A 188 4.89 3.06 18.57
CA GLU A 188 4.41 4.27 19.23
C GLU A 188 5.48 5.38 19.23
N ARG A 189 6.73 5.06 19.56
CA ARG A 189 7.84 6.03 19.49
C ARG A 189 8.05 6.57 18.09
N MET A 190 7.88 5.72 17.07
CA MET A 190 7.95 6.13 15.66
C MET A 190 6.82 7.10 15.30
N ALA A 191 5.58 6.75 15.63
CA ALA A 191 4.40 7.58 15.35
C ALA A 191 4.46 8.93 16.09
N LYS A 192 4.99 8.94 17.31
CA LYS A 192 5.20 10.15 18.13
C LYS A 192 6.46 10.94 17.73
N GLY A 193 7.25 10.47 16.78
CA GLY A 193 8.51 11.12 16.36
C GLY A 193 9.53 11.28 17.50
N LYS A 194 9.60 10.31 18.42
CA LYS A 194 10.50 10.37 19.59
C LYS A 194 11.95 10.01 19.23
N GLY A 195 12.91 10.80 19.70
CA GLY A 195 14.34 10.57 19.47
C GLY A 195 14.72 10.73 17.99
N PHE A 196 15.48 9.78 17.45
CA PHE A 196 15.90 9.79 16.04
C PHE A 196 14.73 9.58 15.05
N TYR A 197 13.56 9.10 15.51
CA TYR A 197 12.34 9.04 14.69
C TYR A 197 11.72 10.42 14.39
N SER A 198 12.22 11.49 15.04
CA SER A 198 11.82 12.87 14.75
C SER A 198 12.03 13.29 13.30
N LEU A 199 12.99 12.65 12.59
CA LEU A 199 13.27 12.86 11.17
C LEU A 199 12.29 12.11 10.25
N MET A 200 11.55 11.13 10.76
CA MET A 200 10.60 10.34 9.99
C MET A 200 9.24 11.04 9.88
N VAL A 201 8.79 11.69 10.96
CA VAL A 201 7.45 12.29 11.07
C VAL A 201 7.56 13.80 11.38
N PRO A 202 7.04 14.68 10.50
CA PRO A 202 6.95 16.13 10.75
C PRO A 202 6.28 16.45 12.08
N ARG A 203 6.65 17.57 12.71
CA ARG A 203 6.20 17.90 14.09
C ARG A 203 4.70 18.07 14.17
N GLU A 204 4.10 18.63 13.13
CA GLU A 204 2.70 19.01 13.00
C GLU A 204 1.77 17.79 13.07
N ILE A 205 2.27 16.64 12.63
CA ILE A 205 1.50 15.38 12.54
C ILE A 205 2.04 14.28 13.45
N ARG A 206 2.77 14.62 14.52
CA ARG A 206 3.17 13.60 15.48
C ARG A 206 1.95 13.07 16.21
N PHE A 207 1.81 11.75 16.23
CA PHE A 207 0.70 11.08 16.88
C PHE A 207 0.64 11.45 18.37
N LYS A 208 -0.58 11.60 18.90
CA LYS A 208 -0.84 11.83 20.33
C LYS A 208 -1.82 10.76 20.81
N GLY A 209 -1.62 10.26 22.03
CA GLY A 209 -2.43 9.18 22.61
C GLY A 209 -1.83 7.78 22.46
N ASP A 210 -2.66 6.76 22.64
CA ASP A 210 -2.29 5.34 22.57
C ASP A 210 -2.50 4.79 21.16
N ILE A 211 -1.44 4.22 20.57
CA ILE A 211 -1.46 3.67 19.22
C ILE A 211 -2.29 2.38 19.14
N SER A 212 -2.54 1.71 20.26
CA SER A 212 -3.34 0.48 20.34
C SER A 212 -4.83 0.77 20.21
N ASN A 213 -5.25 1.96 20.66
CA ASN A 213 -6.65 2.38 20.63
C ASN A 213 -7.07 2.77 19.19
N ALA A 214 -8.01 2.01 18.61
CA ALA A 214 -8.48 2.23 17.24
C ALA A 214 -9.14 3.60 17.06
N ARG A 215 -9.93 4.05 18.03
CA ARG A 215 -10.58 5.36 18.01
C ARG A 215 -9.57 6.50 18.00
N THR A 216 -8.53 6.44 18.84
CA THR A 216 -7.44 7.42 18.83
C THR A 216 -6.74 7.46 17.46
N ARG A 217 -6.50 6.31 16.83
CA ARG A 217 -5.92 6.25 15.48
C ARG A 217 -6.84 6.84 14.42
N TYR A 218 -8.13 6.56 14.51
CA TYR A 218 -9.17 7.10 13.62
C TYR A 218 -9.24 8.63 13.73
N GLU A 219 -9.36 9.15 14.95
CA GLU A 219 -9.44 10.60 15.20
C GLU A 219 -8.17 11.33 14.72
N TYR A 220 -7.00 10.74 14.94
CA TYR A 220 -5.75 11.25 14.39
C TYR A 220 -5.73 11.23 12.85
N ALA A 221 -6.14 10.12 12.24
CA ALA A 221 -6.10 9.95 10.79
C ALA A 221 -7.02 10.97 10.11
N LEU A 222 -8.25 11.12 10.60
CA LEU A 222 -9.25 12.02 10.03
C LEU A 222 -8.93 13.50 10.29
N ASN A 223 -8.56 13.87 11.52
CA ASN A 223 -8.47 15.29 11.89
C ASN A 223 -7.08 15.89 11.70
N ILE A 224 -6.01 15.07 11.74
CA ILE A 224 -4.63 15.56 11.71
C ILE A 224 -3.95 15.14 10.40
N LEU A 225 -3.90 13.83 10.11
CA LEU A 225 -3.16 13.34 8.96
C LEU A 225 -3.84 13.73 7.64
N ARG A 226 -5.18 13.61 7.55
CA ARG A 226 -5.94 14.02 6.37
C ARG A 226 -5.71 15.50 6.07
N SER A 227 -5.95 16.38 7.05
CA SER A 227 -5.76 17.83 6.89
C SER A 227 -4.33 18.17 6.47
N TYR A 228 -3.32 17.51 7.04
CA TYR A 228 -1.94 17.72 6.61
C TYR A 228 -1.72 17.30 5.15
N CYS A 229 -2.19 16.10 4.75
CA CYS A 229 -2.02 15.62 3.38
C CYS A 229 -2.82 16.42 2.35
N GLU A 230 -3.96 16.99 2.73
CA GLU A 230 -4.75 17.89 1.89
C GLU A 230 -3.98 19.17 1.54
N ASN A 231 -3.23 19.72 2.51
CA ASN A 231 -2.53 21.01 2.36
C ASN A 231 -1.06 20.89 1.87
N ASN A 232 -0.50 19.69 1.81
CA ASN A 232 0.94 19.48 1.54
C ASN A 232 1.23 18.59 0.32
N TYR A 233 0.22 18.32 -0.51
CA TYR A 233 0.33 17.55 -1.76
C TYR A 233 -0.09 18.36 -2.97
#